data_AF-A0A7Y4UD71-F1
#
_entry.id   AF-A0A7Y4UD71-F1
#
_cell.length_a   1.000
_cell.length_b   1.000
_cell.length_c   1.000
_cell.angle_alpha   90.00
_cell.angle_beta   90.00
_cell.angle_gamma   90.00
#
_symmetry.space_group_name_H-M   'P 1'
#
loop_
_entity.id
_entity.type
_entity.pdbx_description
1 polymer ?
#
loop_
_entity_poly.entity_id
_entity_poly.type
_entity_poly.pdbx_seq_one_letter_code
_entity_poly.pdbx_strand_id
1 'polypeptide(L)'
;MKKFLSLTFALSLLCAFTLTTNAQTKRRPIKRTTASKTASNEPVAPRLVVGTEMKIRLQNEIDTKNAADGDKFTAKVLDPSAHADATIEGHVAKVNQSGKFKGRTSLVLSFDRISYSNGASRAI
;
A
#
# COMPACT_ATOMS: atom_id res chain seq x y z
N MET A 1 -0.22 39.26 36.13
CA MET A 1 -1.40 39.34 37.02
C MET A 1 -2.27 40.50 36.56
N LYS A 2 -3.54 40.22 36.22
CA LYS A 2 -4.77 41.05 36.29
C LYS A 2 -4.60 42.58 36.01
N LYS A 3 -5.36 43.19 35.11
CA LYS A 3 -6.83 43.34 35.25
C LYS A 3 -7.52 43.62 33.90
N PHE A 4 -8.62 42.90 33.72
CA PHE A 4 -9.71 43.17 32.78
C PHE A 4 -10.42 44.49 33.11
N LEU A 5 -10.92 45.21 32.09
CA LEU A 5 -12.00 46.18 32.28
C LEU A 5 -12.87 46.37 31.01
N SER A 6 -14.15 45.99 31.18
CA SER A 6 -15.43 46.38 30.52
C SER A 6 -15.49 46.62 29.00
N LEU A 7 -16.26 45.89 28.18
CA LEU A 7 -17.72 45.62 28.19
C LEU A 7 -18.58 46.90 28.14
N THR A 8 -19.11 47.26 26.95
CA THR A 8 -20.53 47.57 26.69
C THR A 8 -20.82 48.05 25.26
N PHE A 9 -21.90 47.51 24.69
CA PHE A 9 -22.88 48.14 23.77
C PHE A 9 -22.44 48.52 22.35
N ALA A 10 -22.77 47.74 21.31
CA ALA A 10 -24.08 47.59 20.65
C ALA A 10 -24.47 48.77 19.73
N LEU A 11 -24.73 48.41 18.46
CA LEU A 11 -25.83 48.87 17.61
C LEU A 11 -25.53 49.86 16.46
N SER A 12 -25.52 49.29 15.23
CA SER A 12 -25.94 49.86 13.92
C SER A 12 -25.15 51.06 13.37
N LEU A 13 -24.85 51.21 12.08
CA LEU A 13 -25.71 51.07 10.89
C LEU A 13 -24.85 51.25 9.60
N LEU A 14 -25.15 50.49 8.55
CA LEU A 14 -24.98 50.75 7.09
C LEU A 14 -23.63 51.20 6.46
N CYS A 15 -23.09 50.34 5.58
CA CYS A 15 -22.78 50.60 4.14
C CYS A 15 -21.94 49.43 3.59
N ALA A 16 -22.51 48.48 2.87
CA ALA A 16 -22.69 48.53 1.41
C ALA A 16 -21.35 48.61 0.62
N PHE A 17 -20.76 47.46 0.27
CA PHE A 17 -20.39 47.14 -1.12
C PHE A 17 -19.90 45.69 -1.23
N THR A 18 -20.76 44.79 -1.69
CA THR A 18 -20.38 43.43 -2.10
C THR A 18 -20.08 43.44 -3.60
N LEU A 19 -18.81 43.27 -3.96
CA LEU A 19 -18.40 42.94 -5.32
C LEU A 19 -17.90 41.50 -5.36
N THR A 20 -18.83 40.55 -5.46
CA THR A 20 -18.53 39.20 -5.95
C THR A 20 -18.68 39.20 -7.46
N THR A 21 -17.57 39.27 -8.19
CA THR A 21 -17.57 39.15 -9.65
C THR A 21 -17.65 37.66 -10.03
N ASN A 22 -18.87 37.15 -10.25
CA ASN A 22 -19.06 35.82 -10.84
C ASN A 22 -19.21 35.94 -12.36
N ALA A 23 -18.08 35.92 -13.07
CA ALA A 23 -18.05 35.80 -14.51
C ALA A 23 -18.28 34.33 -14.92
N GLN A 24 -19.55 33.90 -14.98
CA GLN A 24 -19.92 32.61 -15.56
C GLN A 24 -19.78 32.67 -17.08
N THR A 25 -18.66 32.16 -17.59
CA THR A 25 -18.50 31.87 -19.01
C THR A 25 -19.31 30.63 -19.38
N LYS A 26 -20.27 30.81 -20.28
CA LYS A 26 -21.18 29.80 -20.85
C LYS A 26 -20.39 28.68 -21.54
N ARG A 27 -20.00 27.63 -20.79
CA ARG A 27 -19.41 26.41 -21.37
C ARG A 27 -20.51 25.60 -22.05
N ARG A 28 -20.37 25.43 -23.37
CA ARG A 28 -21.20 24.52 -24.18
C ARG A 28 -21.15 23.11 -23.55
N PRO A 29 -22.29 22.41 -23.40
CA PRO A 29 -22.27 21.03 -22.92
C PRO A 29 -21.60 20.17 -24.00
N ILE A 30 -20.32 19.86 -23.80
CA ILE A 30 -19.66 18.78 -24.52
C ILE A 30 -20.43 17.53 -24.13
N LYS A 31 -21.17 16.97 -25.09
CA LYS A 31 -21.80 15.66 -25.01
C LYS A 31 -20.67 14.69 -24.64
N ARG A 32 -20.54 14.36 -23.35
CA ARG A 32 -19.66 13.30 -22.88
C ARG A 32 -20.22 12.02 -23.47
N THR A 33 -19.77 11.69 -24.68
CA THR A 33 -19.69 10.31 -25.11
C THR A 33 -18.96 9.62 -23.99
N THR A 34 -19.69 8.81 -23.23
CA THR A 34 -19.11 7.91 -22.23
C THR A 34 -18.00 7.18 -22.96
N ALA A 35 -16.75 7.53 -22.67
CA ALA A 35 -15.62 6.75 -23.11
C ALA A 35 -15.88 5.36 -22.57
N SER A 36 -16.29 4.47 -23.46
CA SER A 36 -16.32 3.04 -23.23
C SER A 36 -14.97 2.74 -22.61
N LYS A 37 -14.97 2.34 -21.34
CA LYS A 37 -13.78 1.83 -20.67
C LYS A 37 -13.37 0.61 -21.48
N THR A 38 -12.56 0.83 -22.52
CA THR A 38 -11.88 -0.22 -23.28
C THR A 38 -11.36 -1.17 -22.24
N ALA A 39 -11.83 -2.41 -22.27
CA ALA A 39 -11.37 -3.45 -21.37
C ALA A 39 -9.83 -3.42 -21.45
N SER A 40 -9.19 -2.84 -20.42
CA SER A 40 -7.75 -2.91 -20.29
C SER A 40 -7.46 -4.40 -20.28
N ASN A 41 -6.63 -4.85 -21.21
CA ASN A 41 -6.17 -6.23 -21.28
C ASN A 41 -5.20 -6.47 -20.11
N GLU A 42 -5.70 -6.26 -18.89
CA GLU A 42 -4.95 -6.33 -17.65
C GLU A 42 -4.77 -7.81 -17.31
N PRO A 43 -3.54 -8.24 -17.05
CA PRO A 43 -3.28 -9.61 -16.64
C PRO A 43 -4.13 -10.00 -15.43
N VAL A 44 -4.96 -11.04 -15.58
CA VAL A 44 -5.78 -11.56 -14.49
C VAL A 44 -4.91 -12.45 -13.59
N ALA A 45 -4.80 -12.08 -12.32
CA ALA A 45 -4.10 -12.90 -11.32
C ALA A 45 -4.91 -14.16 -11.01
N PRO A 46 -4.29 -15.36 -10.94
CA PRO A 46 -4.92 -16.56 -10.41
C PRO A 46 -5.55 -16.31 -9.02
N ARG A 47 -6.66 -17.01 -8.74
CA ARG A 47 -7.30 -16.93 -7.43
C ARG A 47 -6.39 -17.58 -6.38
N LEU A 48 -6.09 -16.84 -5.31
CA LEU A 48 -5.35 -17.34 -4.15
C LEU A 48 -6.27 -17.34 -2.94
N VAL A 49 -6.41 -18.49 -2.30
CA VAL A 49 -7.29 -18.68 -1.14
C VAL A 49 -6.46 -18.55 0.13
N VAL A 50 -7.03 -17.94 1.17
CA VAL A 50 -6.39 -17.88 2.50
C VAL A 50 -6.18 -19.29 3.04
N GLY A 51 -5.02 -19.55 3.63
CA GLY A 51 -4.64 -20.89 4.11
C GLY A 51 -4.06 -21.82 3.04
N THR A 52 -3.87 -21.34 1.80
CA THR A 52 -3.11 -22.09 0.79
C THR A 52 -1.66 -22.26 1.26
N GLU A 53 -1.23 -23.49 1.47
CA GLU A 53 0.17 -23.81 1.71
C GLU A 53 0.95 -23.79 0.40
N MET A 54 2.12 -23.15 0.39
CA MET A 54 3.00 -23.10 -0.77
C MET A 54 4.39 -23.62 -0.43
N LYS A 55 4.92 -24.46 -1.31
CA LYS A 55 6.33 -24.81 -1.30
C LYS A 55 7.08 -23.77 -2.10
N ILE A 56 8.04 -23.10 -1.45
CA ILE A 56 8.83 -22.04 -2.07
C ILE A 56 10.32 -22.34 -2.00
N ARG A 57 11.08 -21.77 -2.93
CA ARG A 57 12.54 -21.73 -2.93
C ARG A 57 13.01 -20.30 -2.90
N LEU A 58 13.75 -19.93 -1.85
CA LEU A 58 14.45 -18.64 -1.79
C LEU A 58 15.41 -18.53 -2.98
N GLN A 59 15.44 -17.35 -3.60
CA GLN A 59 16.34 -17.05 -4.72
C GLN A 59 17.67 -16.44 -4.24
N ASN A 60 17.66 -15.87 -3.04
CA ASN A 60 18.84 -15.29 -2.39
C ASN A 60 19.08 -16.01 -1.07
N GLU A 61 20.35 -16.14 -0.69
CA GLU A 61 20.72 -16.65 0.62
C GLU A 61 20.25 -15.69 1.72
N ILE A 62 19.79 -16.25 2.83
CA ILE A 62 19.43 -15.49 4.02
C ILE A 62 20.04 -16.15 5.26
N ASP A 63 20.79 -15.36 6.02
CA ASP A 63 21.47 -15.80 7.23
C ASP A 63 21.04 -14.95 8.40
N THR A 64 20.53 -15.61 9.44
CA THR A 64 20.19 -15.01 10.72
C THR A 64 21.31 -14.20 11.38
N LYS A 65 22.59 -14.44 11.06
CA LYS A 65 23.73 -13.70 11.60
C LYS A 65 23.88 -12.32 10.98
N ASN A 66 23.57 -12.19 9.69
CA ASN A 66 23.80 -10.97 8.93
C ASN A 66 22.50 -10.25 8.54
N ALA A 67 21.36 -10.95 8.59
CA ALA A 67 20.06 -10.38 8.31
C ALA A 67 19.65 -9.36 9.38
N ALA A 68 18.93 -8.33 8.94
CA ALA A 68 18.31 -7.31 9.78
C ALA A 68 16.80 -7.25 9.53
N ASP A 69 16.08 -6.69 10.50
CA ASP A 69 14.65 -6.42 10.37
C ASP A 69 14.42 -5.46 9.19
N GLY A 70 13.51 -5.83 8.29
CA GLY A 70 13.20 -5.10 7.05
C GLY A 70 13.93 -5.60 5.81
N ASP A 71 14.93 -6.47 5.94
CA ASP A 71 15.68 -7.00 4.80
C ASP A 71 14.76 -7.69 3.79
N LYS A 72 14.94 -7.38 2.50
CA LYS A 72 14.13 -7.93 1.43
C LYS A 72 14.63 -9.30 0.99
N PHE A 73 13.69 -10.18 0.67
CA PHE A 73 14.00 -11.45 0.03
C PHE A 73 13.06 -11.72 -1.15
N THR A 74 13.51 -12.58 -2.05
CA THR A 74 12.70 -13.11 -3.14
C THR A 74 12.67 -14.62 -3.10
N ALA A 75 11.54 -15.20 -3.51
CA ALA A 75 11.34 -16.64 -3.59
C ALA A 75 10.56 -17.02 -4.86
N LYS A 76 10.80 -18.23 -5.37
CA LYS A 76 9.97 -18.85 -6.41
C LYS A 76 9.05 -19.88 -5.80
N VAL A 77 7.80 -19.87 -6.23
CA VAL A 77 6.83 -20.92 -5.90
C VAL A 77 7.12 -22.16 -6.72
N LEU A 78 7.23 -23.30 -6.05
CA LEU A 78 7.40 -24.61 -6.67
C LEU A 78 6.08 -25.36 -6.74
N ASP A 79 5.31 -25.32 -5.65
CA ASP A 79 4.00 -25.94 -5.53
C ASP A 79 3.04 -25.04 -4.73
N PRO A 80 1.72 -25.07 -4.99
CA PRO A 80 1.05 -25.91 -5.99
C PRO A 80 1.27 -25.42 -7.44
N SER A 81 1.09 -26.31 -8.41
CA SER A 81 1.29 -26.02 -9.85
C SER A 81 0.48 -24.82 -10.36
N ALA A 82 -0.67 -24.53 -9.76
CA ALA A 82 -1.50 -23.36 -10.08
C ALA A 82 -0.80 -22.01 -9.82
N HIS A 83 0.27 -22.01 -9.01
CA HIS A 83 1.08 -20.83 -8.68
C HIS A 83 2.56 -21.06 -8.97
N ALA A 84 2.93 -22.19 -9.59
CA ALA A 84 4.32 -22.49 -9.90
C ALA A 84 4.96 -21.39 -10.73
N ASP A 85 6.25 -21.18 -10.49
CA ASP A 85 7.07 -20.13 -11.10
C ASP A 85 6.63 -18.70 -10.80
N ALA A 86 5.62 -18.48 -9.94
CA ALA A 86 5.36 -17.15 -9.41
C ALA A 86 6.52 -16.70 -8.53
N THR A 87 6.84 -15.41 -8.59
CA THR A 87 7.84 -14.77 -7.72
C THR A 87 7.13 -14.17 -6.52
N ILE A 88 7.58 -14.51 -5.32
CA ILE A 88 7.16 -13.88 -4.08
C ILE A 88 8.25 -12.91 -3.63
N GLU A 89 7.84 -11.70 -3.29
CA GLU A 89 8.66 -10.70 -2.61
C GLU A 89 8.18 -10.58 -1.16
N GLY A 90 9.13 -10.43 -0.24
CA GLY A 90 8.84 -10.28 1.18
C GLY A 90 9.97 -9.58 1.91
N HIS A 91 9.83 -9.53 3.24
CA HIS A 91 10.85 -8.99 4.13
C HIS A 91 11.01 -9.79 5.41
N VAL A 92 12.17 -9.62 6.05
CA VAL A 92 12.43 -10.12 7.39
C VAL A 92 11.64 -9.26 8.37
N ALA A 93 10.62 -9.85 9.00
CA ALA A 93 9.83 -9.15 10.00
C ALA A 93 10.56 -9.06 11.34
N LYS A 94 11.34 -10.10 11.68
CA LYS A 94 12.13 -10.13 12.91
C LYS A 94 13.28 -11.13 12.85
N VAL A 95 14.44 -10.72 13.33
CA VAL A 95 15.58 -11.60 13.61
C VAL A 95 15.74 -11.79 15.12
N ASN A 96 15.68 -13.03 15.58
CA ASN A 96 16.05 -13.37 16.96
C ASN A 96 17.34 -14.18 16.93
N GLN A 97 18.48 -13.49 17.12
CA GLN A 97 19.79 -14.14 17.25
C GLN A 97 19.97 -14.65 18.68
N SER A 98 20.21 -15.96 18.85
CA SER A 98 20.63 -16.46 20.16
C SER A 98 22.14 -16.33 20.33
N GLY A 99 22.57 -15.81 21.49
CA GLY A 99 23.99 -15.75 21.87
C GLY A 99 24.63 -17.12 22.08
N LYS A 100 25.96 -17.13 22.28
CA LYS A 100 26.83 -18.33 22.31
C LYS A 100 26.46 -19.43 23.32
N PHE A 101 25.63 -19.15 24.33
CA PHE A 101 25.54 -20.02 25.52
C PHE A 101 24.15 -20.58 25.89
N LYS A 102 23.08 -20.28 25.14
CA LYS A 102 21.80 -21.01 25.11
C LYS A 102 20.73 -20.13 24.46
N GLY A 103 20.24 -20.52 23.30
CA GLY A 103 19.02 -20.00 22.72
C GLY A 103 18.75 -20.61 21.35
N ARG A 104 17.54 -20.37 20.83
CA ARG A 104 17.14 -20.77 19.48
C ARG A 104 17.19 -19.53 18.60
N THR A 105 18.02 -19.58 17.56
CA THR A 105 17.96 -18.55 16.52
C THR A 105 16.70 -18.76 15.69
N SER A 106 15.93 -17.69 15.46
CA SER A 106 14.75 -17.72 14.60
C SER A 106 14.69 -16.50 13.69
N LEU A 107 14.14 -16.73 12.51
CA LEU A 107 13.87 -15.70 11.50
C LEU A 107 12.36 -15.71 11.24
N VAL A 108 11.72 -14.56 11.39
CA VAL A 108 10.31 -14.37 11.02
C VAL A 108 10.27 -13.69 9.67
N LEU A 109 9.64 -14.34 8.71
CA LEU A 109 9.48 -13.84 7.34
C LEU A 109 8.05 -13.38 7.13
N SER A 110 7.90 -12.20 6.53
CA SER A 110 6.64 -11.67 6.03
C SER A 110 6.66 -11.65 4.51
N PHE A 111 5.56 -12.08 3.91
CA PHE A 111 5.35 -12.04 2.47
C PHE A 111 4.56 -10.78 2.13
N ASP A 112 4.97 -10.04 1.11
CA ASP A 112 4.39 -8.74 0.77
C ASP A 112 3.60 -8.81 -0.54
N ARG A 113 4.14 -9.52 -1.54
CA ARG A 113 3.58 -9.56 -2.90
C ARG A 113 3.90 -10.87 -3.61
N ILE A 114 2.95 -11.34 -4.40
CA ILE A 114 3.16 -12.39 -5.40
C ILE A 114 2.98 -11.82 -6.81
N SER A 115 3.90 -12.18 -7.70
CA SER A 115 3.94 -11.77 -9.11
C SER A 115 4.00 -13.00 -10.00
N TYR A 116 3.06 -13.10 -10.94
CA TYR A 116 2.90 -14.23 -11.84
C TYR A 116 3.62 -13.98 -13.18
N SER A 117 3.95 -15.06 -13.89
CA SER A 117 4.63 -15.00 -15.20
C SER A 117 3.81 -14.28 -16.29
N ASN A 118 2.49 -14.23 -16.15
CA ASN A 118 1.60 -13.47 -17.04
C ASN A 118 1.62 -11.96 -16.77
N GLY A 119 2.42 -11.47 -15.82
CA GLY A 119 2.51 -10.06 -15.45
C GLY A 119 1.49 -9.62 -14.40
N ALA A 120 0.57 -10.48 -13.99
CA ALA A 120 -0.35 -10.17 -12.90
C ALA A 120 0.38 -10.15 -11.56
N SER A 121 0.00 -9.24 -10.66
CA SER A 121 0.56 -9.21 -9.30
C SER A 121 -0.50 -8.87 -8.27
N ARG A 122 -0.28 -9.30 -7.01
CA ARG A 122 -1.20 -9.06 -5.89
C ARG A 122 -0.43 -9.01 -4.57
N ALA A 123 -0.87 -8.13 -3.66
CA ALA A 123 -0.39 -8.10 -2.28
C ALA A 123 -0.96 -9.28 -1.47
N ILE A 124 -0.15 -9.86 -0.59
CA ILE A 124 -0.51 -11.05 0.20
C ILE A 124 -0.14 -10.89 1.67
#